data_AF-A0A2A9PFR3-F1
#
_entry.id   AF-A0A2A9PFR3-F1
#
_cell.length_a   1.000
_cell.length_b   1.000
_cell.length_c   1.000
_cell.angle_alpha   90.00
_cell.angle_beta   90.00
_cell.angle_gamma   90.00
#
_symmetry.space_group_name_H-M   'P 1'
#
loop_
_entity.id
_entity.type
_entity.pdbx_description
1 polymer ?
#
loop_
_entity_poly.entity_id
_entity_poly.type
_entity_poly.pdbx_seq_one_letter_code
_entity_poly.pdbx_strand_id
1 'polypeptide(L)'
;MRRATSEVEAYESDHDDLNKILSASDKAFEQIQTTVKGLNAAKSYYSKDDAEALSDFIHHAHQTEKRLLKNDKEIVHEVQEKKLCKKFLEKMNTNLDLATKFLKDTVPKLPNQEYKEDITAEQAYLLQFIQERVNLYSGDSCKAAATYY
;
A
#
# COMPACT_ATOMS: atom_id res chain seq x y z
N MET A 1 27.88 -6.19 19.22
CA MET A 1 26.50 -5.80 18.82
C MET A 1 26.61 -4.60 17.89
N ARG A 2 26.41 -4.77 16.58
CA ARG A 2 26.44 -3.66 15.61
C ARG A 2 25.29 -3.79 14.61
N ARG A 3 24.54 -2.68 14.53
CA ARG A 3 23.70 -2.15 13.44
C ARG A 3 22.48 -2.97 13.01
N ALA A 4 21.34 -2.63 13.61
CA ALA A 4 20.03 -2.64 12.95
C ALA A 4 19.70 -1.23 12.41
N THR A 5 20.71 -0.55 11.84
CA THR A 5 20.65 0.82 11.31
C THR A 5 21.29 0.82 9.93
N SER A 6 20.61 0.22 8.96
CA SER A 6 21.04 0.30 7.55
C SER A 6 19.93 0.09 6.51
N GLU A 7 18.71 -0.32 6.89
CA GLU A 7 17.62 -0.50 5.91
C GLU A 7 16.58 0.63 5.98
N VAL A 8 16.32 1.18 7.16
CA VAL A 8 15.49 2.38 7.34
C VAL A 8 16.27 3.65 6.98
N GLU A 9 17.55 3.74 7.34
CA GLU A 9 18.41 4.88 6.97
C GLU A 9 18.67 4.94 5.45
N ALA A 10 18.70 3.80 4.75
CA ALA A 10 18.74 3.76 3.28
C ALA A 10 17.42 4.20 2.62
N TYR A 11 16.32 4.19 3.40
CA TYR A 11 15.03 4.76 3.03
C TYR A 11 14.99 6.29 3.21
N GLU A 12 15.88 6.83 4.05
CA GLU A 12 15.91 8.24 4.46
C GLU A 12 16.87 9.10 3.64
N SER A 13 17.76 8.52 2.81
CA SER A 13 18.95 9.24 2.38
C SER A 13 19.09 9.67 0.92
N ASP A 14 18.22 9.36 -0.07
CA ASP A 14 18.46 9.91 -1.43
C ASP A 14 17.26 9.90 -2.39
N HIS A 15 17.14 11.03 -3.07
CA HIS A 15 16.33 11.40 -4.23
C HIS A 15 16.09 10.31 -5.31
N ASP A 16 14.91 10.37 -5.92
CA ASP A 16 14.65 10.18 -7.36
C ASP A 16 15.07 8.87 -8.06
N ASP A 17 14.64 7.71 -7.54
CA ASP A 17 14.65 6.49 -8.35
C ASP A 17 13.25 5.88 -8.40
N LEU A 18 12.60 6.03 -9.55
CA LEU A 18 11.32 5.42 -9.89
C LEU A 18 11.27 3.93 -9.52
N ASN A 19 12.40 3.22 -9.62
CA ASN A 19 12.47 1.82 -9.24
C ASN A 19 12.43 1.62 -7.72
N LYS A 20 13.03 2.52 -6.92
CA LYS A 20 12.95 2.47 -5.46
C LYS A 20 11.52 2.67 -4.96
N ILE A 21 10.75 3.58 -5.59
CA ILE A 21 9.33 3.80 -5.21
C ILE A 21 8.48 2.57 -5.54
N LEU A 22 8.70 1.95 -6.72
CA LEU A 22 8.05 0.70 -7.07
C LEU A 22 8.43 -0.42 -6.09
N SER A 23 9.71 -0.58 -5.76
CA SER A 23 10.20 -1.59 -4.81
C SER A 23 9.73 -1.34 -3.36
N ALA A 24 9.61 -0.08 -2.94
CA ALA A 24 9.03 0.26 -1.64
C ALA A 24 7.55 -0.12 -1.57
N SER A 25 6.83 0.14 -2.66
CA SER A 25 5.45 -0.34 -2.84
C SER A 25 5.39 -1.87 -2.78
N ASP A 26 6.26 -2.59 -3.50
CA ASP A 26 6.34 -4.06 -3.46
C ASP A 26 6.49 -4.59 -2.03
N LYS A 27 7.46 -4.06 -1.28
CA LYS A 27 7.76 -4.51 0.08
C LYS A 27 6.60 -4.28 1.04
N ALA A 28 5.95 -3.11 0.96
CA ALA A 28 4.77 -2.82 1.77
C ALA A 28 3.68 -3.87 1.54
N PHE A 29 3.44 -4.25 0.27
CA PHE A 29 2.45 -5.26 -0.08
C PHE A 29 2.87 -6.71 0.23
N GLU A 30 4.16 -7.05 0.13
CA GLU A 30 4.67 -8.35 0.58
C GLU A 30 4.48 -8.54 2.09
N GLN A 31 4.67 -7.48 2.87
CA GLN A 31 4.39 -7.50 4.31
C GLN A 31 2.90 -7.69 4.60
N ILE A 32 2.01 -7.04 3.83
CA ILE A 32 0.54 -7.30 3.89
C ILE A 32 0.26 -8.76 3.60
N GLN A 33 0.75 -9.30 2.48
CA GLN A 33 0.46 -10.69 2.10
C GLN A 33 1.01 -11.73 3.08
N THR A 34 2.20 -11.51 3.62
CA THR A 34 2.83 -12.45 4.56
C THR A 34 2.08 -12.50 5.88
N THR A 35 1.71 -11.33 6.41
CA THR A 35 0.91 -11.21 7.63
C THR A 35 -0.45 -11.89 7.45
N VAL A 36 -1.09 -11.67 6.29
CA VAL A 36 -2.36 -12.31 5.96
C VAL A 36 -2.25 -13.82 5.87
N LYS A 37 -1.22 -14.35 5.20
CA LYS A 37 -1.02 -15.80 5.11
C LYS A 37 -0.79 -16.42 6.49
N GLY A 38 -0.02 -15.75 7.35
CA GLY A 38 0.20 -16.18 8.73
C GLY A 38 -1.09 -16.23 9.55
N LEU A 39 -1.92 -15.20 9.45
CA LEU A 39 -3.19 -15.10 10.17
C LEU A 39 -4.29 -16.02 9.59
N ASN A 40 -4.41 -16.12 8.26
CA ASN A 40 -5.43 -16.94 7.57
C ASN A 40 -5.14 -18.44 7.61
N ALA A 41 -3.88 -18.87 7.68
CA ALA A 41 -3.53 -20.29 7.67
C ALA A 41 -3.95 -21.04 8.94
N ALA A 42 -4.38 -20.33 10.00
CA ALA A 42 -4.51 -20.92 11.33
C ALA A 42 -5.93 -20.94 11.91
N LYS A 43 -6.88 -20.07 11.51
CA LYS A 43 -8.14 -19.91 12.27
C LYS A 43 -9.37 -19.54 11.43
N SER A 44 -10.53 -20.08 11.83
CA SER A 44 -11.86 -19.70 11.32
C SER A 44 -12.31 -18.31 11.82
N TYR A 45 -11.78 -17.86 12.96
CA TYR A 45 -12.04 -16.56 13.58
C TYR A 45 -10.78 -16.05 14.29
N TYR A 46 -10.57 -14.74 14.30
CA TYR A 46 -9.45 -14.08 14.98
C TYR A 46 -9.72 -13.91 16.48
N SER A 47 -8.68 -14.06 17.30
CA SER A 47 -8.74 -13.65 18.72
C SER A 47 -8.72 -12.12 18.84
N LYS A 48 -8.89 -11.61 20.06
CA LYS A 48 -8.69 -10.18 20.35
C LYS A 48 -7.25 -9.75 20.03
N ASP A 49 -6.27 -10.49 20.51
CA ASP A 49 -4.85 -10.24 20.23
C ASP A 49 -4.53 -10.26 18.72
N ASP A 50 -5.14 -11.19 17.97
CA ASP A 50 -5.00 -11.22 16.50
C ASP A 50 -5.63 -9.96 15.86
N ALA A 51 -6.77 -9.49 16.38
CA ALA A 51 -7.45 -8.30 15.89
C ALA A 51 -6.68 -7.00 16.22
N GLU A 52 -6.04 -6.93 17.39
CA GLU A 52 -5.18 -5.80 17.79
C GLU A 52 -3.92 -5.75 16.92
N ALA A 53 -3.22 -6.87 16.76
CA ALA A 53 -2.06 -6.96 15.87
C ALA A 53 -2.40 -6.59 14.42
N LEU A 54 -3.58 -6.99 13.97
CA LEU A 54 -4.10 -6.64 12.65
C LEU A 54 -4.43 -5.14 12.52
N SER A 55 -4.99 -4.53 13.56
CA SER A 55 -5.25 -3.10 13.61
C SER A 55 -3.96 -2.29 13.50
N ASP A 56 -2.95 -2.62 14.31
CA ASP A 56 -1.62 -1.99 14.27
C ASP A 56 -0.97 -2.14 12.90
N PHE A 57 -1.09 -3.33 12.31
CA PHE A 57 -0.59 -3.62 10.98
C PHE A 57 -1.24 -2.71 9.91
N ILE A 58 -2.57 -2.59 9.94
CA ILE A 58 -3.32 -1.75 8.98
C ILE A 58 -2.96 -0.28 9.16
N HIS A 59 -2.81 0.16 10.40
CA HIS A 59 -2.37 1.50 10.71
C HIS A 59 -1.00 1.80 10.08
N HIS A 60 -0.02 0.91 10.27
CA HIS A 60 1.29 1.04 9.63
C HIS A 60 1.23 1.00 8.10
N ALA A 61 0.37 0.15 7.53
CA ALA A 61 0.18 0.07 6.09
C ALA A 61 -0.37 1.39 5.53
N HIS A 62 -1.40 1.98 6.13
CA HIS A 62 -1.95 3.24 5.62
C HIS A 62 -0.94 4.40 5.76
N GLN A 63 -0.11 4.42 6.82
CA GLN A 63 0.91 5.47 7.00
C GLN A 63 1.99 5.37 5.94
N THR A 64 2.34 4.14 5.56
CA THR A 64 3.26 3.85 4.47
C THR A 64 2.68 4.31 3.13
N GLU A 65 1.42 3.97 2.85
CA GLU A 65 0.73 4.39 1.63
C GLU A 65 0.60 5.91 1.52
N LYS A 66 0.32 6.60 2.64
CA LYS A 66 0.31 8.07 2.71
C LYS A 66 1.66 8.68 2.32
N ARG A 67 2.77 8.07 2.77
CA ARG A 67 4.12 8.53 2.40
C ARG A 67 4.41 8.25 0.92
N LEU A 68 4.08 7.06 0.43
CA LEU A 68 4.27 6.71 -0.98
C LEU A 68 3.44 7.61 -1.90
N LEU A 69 2.22 7.98 -1.51
CA LEU A 69 1.41 8.95 -2.23
C LEU A 69 2.07 10.33 -2.33
N LYS A 70 2.73 10.79 -1.25
CA LYS A 70 3.49 12.05 -1.29
C LYS A 70 4.62 11.94 -2.32
N ASN A 71 5.39 10.86 -2.29
CA ASN A 71 6.49 10.64 -3.23
C ASN A 71 5.96 10.54 -4.68
N ASP A 72 4.86 9.82 -4.90
CA ASP A 72 4.23 9.69 -6.22
C ASP A 72 3.82 11.05 -6.79
N LYS A 73 3.33 11.98 -5.96
CA LYS A 73 3.03 13.36 -6.38
C LYS A 73 4.27 14.13 -6.83
N GLU A 74 5.43 13.85 -6.25
CA GLU A 74 6.70 14.50 -6.59
C GLU A 74 7.27 13.94 -7.92
N ILE A 75 7.12 12.64 -8.18
CA ILE A 75 7.70 11.97 -9.36
C ILE A 75 6.76 11.83 -10.56
N VAL A 76 5.47 12.18 -10.44
CA VAL A 76 4.46 11.92 -11.48
C VAL A 76 4.83 12.51 -12.85
N HIS A 77 5.48 13.69 -12.87
CA HIS A 77 5.95 14.32 -14.09
C HIS A 77 7.07 13.53 -14.77
N GLU A 78 8.06 13.05 -14.00
CA GLU A 78 9.14 12.22 -14.53
C GLU A 78 8.61 10.88 -15.08
N VAL A 79 7.62 10.29 -14.39
CA VAL A 79 6.92 9.07 -14.86
C VAL A 79 6.25 9.31 -16.21
N GLN A 80 5.66 10.49 -16.42
CA GLN A 80 5.04 10.87 -17.69
C GLN A 80 6.08 11.05 -18.80
N GLU A 81 7.12 11.84 -18.56
CA GLU A 81 8.20 12.10 -19.53
C GLU A 81 8.87 10.80 -19.98
N LYS A 82 9.07 9.87 -19.04
CA LYS A 82 9.63 8.54 -19.31
C LYS A 82 8.62 7.53 -19.85
N LYS A 83 7.36 7.93 -20.06
CA LYS A 83 6.26 7.07 -20.57
C LYS A 83 6.02 5.82 -19.71
N LEU A 84 6.22 5.93 -18.41
CA LEU A 84 6.09 4.85 -17.43
C LEU A 84 4.71 4.80 -16.75
N CYS A 85 3.81 5.73 -17.07
CA CYS A 85 2.45 5.82 -16.52
C CYS A 85 1.71 4.48 -16.49
N LYS A 86 1.75 3.71 -17.59
CA LYS A 86 1.09 2.39 -17.66
C LYS A 86 1.65 1.42 -16.61
N LYS A 87 2.98 1.35 -16.45
CA LYS A 87 3.64 0.47 -15.49
C LYS A 87 3.26 0.83 -14.05
N PHE A 88 3.29 2.12 -13.73
CA PHE A 88 2.89 2.61 -12.41
C PHE A 88 1.40 2.38 -12.14
N LEU A 89 0.53 2.65 -13.12
CA LEU A 89 -0.91 2.41 -13.00
C LEU A 89 -1.24 0.93 -12.78
N GLU A 90 -0.68 0.02 -13.59
CA GLU A 90 -0.85 -1.43 -13.42
C GLU A 90 -0.40 -1.87 -12.02
N LYS A 91 0.70 -1.29 -11.53
CA LYS A 91 1.20 -1.57 -10.19
C LYS A 91 0.23 -1.10 -9.10
N MET A 92 -0.25 0.14 -9.18
CA MET A 92 -1.19 0.69 -8.18
C MET A 92 -2.53 -0.04 -8.21
N ASN A 93 -3.00 -0.49 -9.37
CA ASN A 93 -4.20 -1.32 -9.47
C ASN A 93 -4.01 -2.69 -8.82
N THR A 94 -2.85 -3.34 -9.05
CA THR A 94 -2.52 -4.61 -8.39
C THR A 94 -2.53 -4.45 -6.86
N ASN A 95 -1.95 -3.35 -6.38
CA ASN A 95 -1.93 -3.00 -4.97
C ASN A 95 -3.34 -2.78 -4.41
N LEU A 96 -4.19 -2.04 -5.14
CA LEU A 96 -5.59 -1.81 -4.77
C LEU A 96 -6.38 -3.11 -4.67
N ASP A 97 -6.22 -4.02 -5.63
CA ASP A 97 -6.89 -5.32 -5.64
C ASP A 97 -6.45 -6.18 -4.46
N LEU A 98 -5.15 -6.20 -4.16
CA LEU A 98 -4.60 -6.93 -3.02
C LEU A 98 -5.11 -6.40 -1.69
N ALA A 99 -5.09 -5.09 -1.48
CA ALA A 99 -5.64 -4.46 -0.28
C ALA A 99 -7.14 -4.75 -0.15
N THR A 100 -7.90 -4.60 -1.24
CA THR A 100 -9.36 -4.87 -1.25
C THR A 100 -9.66 -6.32 -0.90
N LYS A 101 -8.89 -7.27 -1.44
CA LYS A 101 -9.04 -8.69 -1.13
C LYS A 101 -8.72 -8.98 0.33
N PHE A 102 -7.64 -8.41 0.85
CA PHE A 102 -7.28 -8.51 2.25
C PHE A 102 -8.44 -8.09 3.17
N LEU A 103 -9.12 -6.97 2.86
CA LEU A 103 -10.27 -6.53 3.66
C LEU A 103 -11.39 -7.56 3.68
N LYS A 104 -11.77 -8.04 2.48
CA LYS A 104 -12.86 -9.02 2.30
C LYS A 104 -12.59 -10.30 3.05
N ASP A 105 -11.34 -10.75 3.10
CA ASP A 105 -10.96 -12.00 3.76
C ASP A 105 -10.85 -11.87 5.29
N THR A 106 -10.62 -10.64 5.79
CA THR A 106 -10.21 -10.39 7.17
C THR A 106 -11.35 -9.89 8.05
N VAL A 107 -12.13 -8.90 7.59
CA VAL A 107 -13.23 -8.30 8.37
C VAL A 107 -14.27 -9.34 8.85
N PRO A 108 -14.70 -10.32 8.04
CA PRO A 108 -15.67 -11.31 8.48
C PRO A 108 -15.20 -12.19 9.65
N LYS A 109 -13.87 -12.33 9.82
CA LYS A 109 -13.26 -13.20 10.82
C LYS A 109 -13.01 -12.52 12.16
N LEU A 110 -13.25 -11.21 12.27
CA LEU A 110 -13.03 -10.46 13.49
C LEU A 110 -14.01 -10.86 14.60
N PRO A 111 -13.55 -10.85 15.87
CA PRO A 111 -14.27 -11.48 16.99
C PRO A 111 -15.55 -10.75 17.42
N ASN A 112 -15.64 -9.43 17.23
CA ASN A 112 -16.82 -8.64 17.62
C ASN A 112 -17.06 -7.47 16.65
N GLN A 113 -18.18 -6.75 16.85
CA GLN A 113 -18.59 -5.65 16.00
C GLN A 113 -17.69 -4.41 16.13
N GLU A 114 -17.18 -4.13 17.34
CA GLU A 114 -16.28 -3.01 17.60
C GLU A 114 -14.98 -3.14 16.78
N TYR A 115 -14.29 -4.29 16.85
CA TYR A 115 -13.11 -4.53 16.03
C TYR A 115 -13.43 -4.47 14.54
N LYS A 116 -14.63 -4.91 14.11
CA LYS A 116 -15.04 -4.81 12.70
C LYS A 116 -15.16 -3.37 12.26
N GLU A 117 -15.75 -2.50 13.07
CA GLU A 117 -15.94 -1.08 12.77
C GLU A 117 -14.60 -0.35 12.75
N ASP A 118 -13.76 -0.54 13.77
CA ASP A 118 -12.45 0.08 13.86
C ASP A 118 -11.56 -0.31 12.69
N ILE A 119 -11.45 -1.62 12.41
CA ILE A 119 -10.65 -2.12 11.31
C ILE A 119 -11.24 -1.68 9.96
N THR A 120 -12.55 -1.63 9.80
CA THR A 120 -13.16 -1.12 8.55
C THR A 120 -12.81 0.36 8.33
N ALA A 121 -12.82 1.18 9.37
CA ALA A 121 -12.47 2.60 9.27
C ALA A 121 -10.98 2.78 8.90
N GLU A 122 -10.08 2.08 9.58
CA GLU A 122 -8.65 2.10 9.32
C GLU A 122 -8.30 1.60 7.90
N GLN A 123 -9.02 0.58 7.45
CA GLN A 123 -8.89 0.04 6.09
C GLN A 123 -9.43 0.98 5.02
N ALA A 124 -10.46 1.77 5.31
CA ALA A 124 -10.97 2.77 4.38
C ALA A 124 -9.89 3.82 4.05
N TYR A 125 -9.12 4.25 5.05
CA TYR A 125 -7.97 5.13 4.82
C TYR A 125 -6.88 4.49 3.96
N LEU A 126 -6.56 3.21 4.21
CA LEU A 126 -5.61 2.46 3.39
C LEU A 126 -6.04 2.43 1.92
N LEU A 127 -7.29 2.02 1.65
CA LEU A 127 -7.83 1.98 0.29
C LEU A 127 -7.88 3.36 -0.35
N GLN A 128 -8.24 4.39 0.41
CA GLN A 128 -8.26 5.77 -0.08
C GLN A 128 -6.88 6.19 -0.58
N PHE A 129 -5.81 5.98 0.19
CA PHE A 129 -4.47 6.36 -0.25
C PHE A 129 -4.03 5.61 -1.49
N ILE A 130 -4.27 4.29 -1.57
CA ILE A 130 -3.94 3.50 -2.76
C ILE A 130 -4.75 3.99 -3.97
N GLN A 131 -6.04 4.28 -3.79
CA GLN A 131 -6.90 4.81 -4.84
C GLN A 131 -6.43 6.19 -5.31
N GLU A 132 -5.99 7.06 -4.41
CA GLU A 132 -5.39 8.35 -4.77
C GLU A 132 -4.12 8.16 -5.61
N ARG A 133 -3.29 7.17 -5.29
CA ARG A 133 -2.11 6.81 -6.10
C ARG A 133 -2.51 6.30 -7.48
N VAL A 134 -3.54 5.44 -7.58
CA VAL A 134 -4.13 5.03 -8.87
C VAL A 134 -4.58 6.24 -9.69
N ASN A 135 -5.25 7.19 -9.05
CA ASN A 135 -5.79 8.38 -9.71
C ASN A 135 -4.67 9.28 -10.28
N LEU A 136 -3.51 9.37 -9.63
CA LEU A 136 -2.36 10.11 -10.17
C LEU A 136 -1.89 9.57 -11.52
N TYR A 137 -1.93 8.24 -11.69
CA TYR A 137 -1.42 7.57 -12.88
C TYR A 137 -2.49 7.19 -13.92
N SER A 138 -3.78 7.33 -13.58
CA SER A 138 -4.93 7.15 -14.51
C SER A 138 -5.59 8.47 -14.93
N GLY A 139 -5.32 9.56 -14.22
CA GLY A 139 -5.85 10.89 -14.50
C GLY A 139 -5.20 11.56 -15.71
N ASP A 140 -5.64 12.79 -15.99
CA ASP A 140 -5.24 13.56 -17.18
C ASP A 140 -3.72 13.80 -17.25
N SER A 141 -3.06 13.83 -16.09
CA SER A 141 -1.62 13.83 -15.89
C SER A 141 -0.93 12.74 -16.73
N CYS A 142 -1.47 11.52 -16.76
CA CYS A 142 -0.93 10.40 -17.55
C CYS A 142 -1.68 10.12 -18.87
N LYS A 143 -2.75 10.86 -19.19
CA LYS A 143 -3.43 10.79 -20.50
C LYS A 143 -2.78 11.68 -21.56
N ALA A 144 -2.21 12.82 -21.16
CA ALA A 144 -1.63 13.80 -22.09
C ALA A 144 -0.43 13.27 -22.90
N ALA A 145 0.25 12.23 -22.41
CA ALA A 145 1.38 11.59 -23.11
C ALA A 145 0.97 10.67 -24.28
N ALA A 146 -0.33 10.37 -24.44
CA ALA A 146 -0.84 9.48 -25.49
C ALA A 146 -1.32 10.21 -26.77
N THR A 147 -1.37 11.55 -26.77
CA THR A 147 -2.01 12.34 -27.84
C THR A 147 -1.08 13.10 -28.79
N TYR A 148 0.24 12.87 -28.73
CA TYR A 148 1.17 13.41 -29.73
C TYR A 148 1.89 12.29 -30.49
N TYR A 149 1.18 11.64 -31.41
CA TYR A 149 1.73 10.99 -32.60
C TYR A 149 0.77 11.15 -33.77
#